data_AF-A0A7C5UBM3-F1
#
_entry.id   AF-A0A7C5UBM3-F1
#
_cell.length_a   1.000
_cell.length_b   1.000
_cell.length_c   1.000
_cell.angle_alpha   90.00
_cell.angle_beta   90.00
_cell.angle_gamma   90.00
#
_symmetry.space_group_name_H-M   'P 1'
#
loop_
_entity.id
_entity.type
_entity.pdbx_description
1 polymer ?
#
loop_
_entity_poly.entity_id
_entity_poly.type
_entity_poly.pdbx_seq_one_letter_code
_entity_poly.pdbx_strand_id
1 'polypeptide(L)'
;MRVKAKATLTLIVLLLIASALRFGYIAKDSLWIDEAFTVSWCSEGLQKMLLRIAREDRHPPLYCLLTSPLMHLFGVGENRFLTPLGEVLARFVSALCGVALVFVTALFALRVGGVVHAFICATLLALHPGAIRFSQEARPYMLYAFLSTLACLLFVECLSNTKRRGEIWLWLVSALSLLSCYMAIVPLLSRLACIVLLSTHQVWRKRLLRPFVADLMALMVLLLWLVFVMAQENAMGTKLGVTHLWHGVVVAFILNDFFGYEYGLSYTHTLILTLMVISFASCIIALIHAVCSARSALKDFDERQRIAFLLIIIWFTLHICIAFACPILIAEFNRWQRIIDGIVPVWLLVTWLSVGAKGGSIFRRLMVANARFAVALAILLHAIGTYNMMHDRSYFRDDWRGAAKFAMAHENEIDFIILNALIGPLPFGLYYTGKRSFIQVPFLVRDVERVKANAWLDDLLKRYKRILVIENRRWQTDPSNWLNRELKKRANVLVVWESSKISAKLYHVRRN
;
A
#
# COMPACT_ATOMS: atom_id res chain seq x y z
N MET A 1 -37.93 3.08 13.34
CA MET A 1 -37.57 1.94 12.48
C MET A 1 -37.15 2.35 11.06
N ARG A 2 -37.93 3.17 10.34
CA ARG A 2 -37.61 3.60 8.96
C ARG A 2 -36.24 4.29 8.76
N VAL A 3 -35.81 5.14 9.71
CA VAL A 3 -34.49 5.83 9.61
C VAL A 3 -33.32 4.86 9.74
N LYS A 4 -33.41 3.86 10.64
CA LYS A 4 -32.39 2.82 10.80
C LYS A 4 -32.30 1.95 9.54
N ALA A 5 -33.45 1.55 8.98
CA ALA A 5 -33.51 0.76 7.75
C ALA A 5 -32.87 1.51 6.56
N LYS A 6 -33.16 2.81 6.39
CA LYS A 6 -32.53 3.65 5.36
C LYS A 6 -31.02 3.73 5.54
N ALA A 7 -30.53 4.01 6.76
CA ALA A 7 -29.10 4.08 7.04
C ALA A 7 -28.37 2.75 6.77
N THR A 8 -28.99 1.62 7.14
CA THR A 8 -28.45 0.29 6.86
C THR A 8 -28.39 0.02 5.35
N LEU A 9 -29.46 0.31 4.60
CA LEU A 9 -29.48 0.15 3.15
C LEU A 9 -28.40 1.00 2.47
N THR A 10 -28.26 2.26 2.87
CA THR A 10 -27.22 3.15 2.35
C THR A 10 -25.82 2.61 2.60
N LEU A 11 -25.54 2.07 3.80
CA LEU A 11 -24.26 1.45 4.10
C LEU A 11 -24.01 0.19 3.25
N ILE A 12 -25.04 -0.65 3.05
CA ILE A 12 -24.93 -1.84 2.19
C ILE A 12 -24.58 -1.43 0.76
N VAL A 13 -25.28 -0.44 0.19
CA VAL A 13 -24.98 0.07 -1.16
C VAL A 13 -23.55 0.60 -1.24
N LEU A 14 -23.08 1.35 -0.24
CA LEU A 14 -21.70 1.83 -0.18
C LEU A 14 -20.67 0.69 -0.13
N LEU A 15 -20.94 -0.37 0.64
CA LEU A 15 -20.05 -1.54 0.70
C LEU A 15 -20.05 -2.32 -0.61
N LEU A 16 -21.18 -2.38 -1.33
CA LEU A 16 -21.25 -2.96 -2.67
C LEU A 16 -20.43 -2.14 -3.66
N ILE A 17 -20.52 -0.81 -3.63
CA ILE A 17 -19.68 0.09 -4.44
C ILE A 17 -18.20 -0.13 -4.10
N ALA A 18 -17.85 -0.12 -2.80
CA ALA A 18 -16.48 -0.35 -2.35
C ALA A 18 -15.93 -1.71 -2.81
N SER A 19 -16.77 -2.74 -2.80
CA SER A 19 -16.45 -4.09 -3.29
C SER A 19 -16.25 -4.10 -4.80
N ALA A 20 -17.18 -3.50 -5.56
CA ALA A 20 -17.08 -3.42 -7.02
C ALA A 20 -15.78 -2.71 -7.46
N LEU A 21 -15.42 -1.59 -6.81
CA LEU A 21 -14.18 -0.87 -7.12
C LEU A 21 -12.91 -1.68 -6.82
N ARG A 22 -12.93 -2.54 -5.78
CA ARG A 22 -11.77 -3.32 -5.34
C ARG A 22 -11.62 -4.64 -6.09
N PHE A 23 -12.72 -5.37 -6.31
CA PHE A 23 -12.71 -6.65 -7.02
C PHE A 23 -12.84 -6.51 -8.53
N GLY A 24 -13.52 -5.47 -9.05
CA GLY A 24 -13.81 -5.32 -10.48
C GLY A 24 -12.58 -5.19 -11.38
N TYR A 25 -11.47 -4.68 -10.85
CA TYR A 25 -10.21 -4.51 -11.60
C TYR A 25 -9.03 -5.27 -10.98
N ILE A 26 -9.30 -6.25 -10.11
CA ILE A 26 -8.28 -6.92 -9.30
C ILE A 26 -7.23 -7.69 -10.12
N ALA A 27 -7.57 -8.19 -11.32
CA ALA A 27 -6.67 -8.90 -12.22
C ALA A 27 -6.34 -8.12 -13.51
N LYS A 28 -6.68 -6.81 -13.53
CA LYS A 28 -6.47 -5.96 -14.70
C LYS A 28 -4.98 -5.80 -14.98
N ASP A 29 -4.21 -5.47 -13.95
CA ASP A 29 -2.78 -5.21 -14.06
C ASP A 29 -1.96 -6.46 -13.73
N SER A 30 -0.87 -6.66 -14.49
CA SER A 30 0.14 -7.68 -14.17
C SER A 30 0.71 -7.44 -12.76
N LEU A 31 1.15 -8.52 -12.10
CA LEU A 31 1.88 -8.42 -10.83
C LEU A 31 3.12 -7.52 -11.01
N TRP A 32 3.25 -6.52 -10.16
CA TRP A 32 4.53 -5.82 -10.02
C TRP A 32 5.51 -6.62 -9.15
N ILE A 33 6.75 -6.14 -9.05
CA ILE A 33 7.87 -6.87 -8.42
C ILE A 33 7.53 -7.34 -6.99
N ASP A 34 7.00 -6.46 -6.13
CA ASP A 34 6.74 -6.82 -4.73
C ASP A 34 5.62 -7.87 -4.59
N GLU A 35 4.65 -7.89 -5.52
CA GLU A 35 3.62 -8.95 -5.58
C GLU A 35 4.19 -10.27 -6.08
N ALA A 36 5.11 -10.22 -7.06
CA ALA A 36 5.76 -11.42 -7.59
C ALA A 36 6.55 -12.16 -6.50
N PHE A 37 7.21 -11.43 -5.61
CA PHE A 37 7.84 -12.02 -4.41
C PHE A 37 6.82 -12.66 -3.48
N THR A 38 5.74 -11.94 -3.15
CA THR A 38 4.69 -12.50 -2.28
C THR A 38 4.08 -13.77 -2.86
N VAL A 39 3.78 -13.80 -4.15
CA VAL A 39 3.27 -14.99 -4.84
C VAL A 39 4.30 -16.12 -4.84
N SER A 40 5.58 -15.82 -5.09
CA SER A 40 6.65 -16.82 -5.03
C SER A 40 6.76 -17.45 -3.66
N TRP A 41 6.75 -16.66 -2.58
CA TRP A 41 6.82 -17.19 -1.21
C TRP A 41 5.57 -17.98 -0.85
N CYS A 42 4.38 -17.47 -1.17
CA CYS A 42 3.10 -18.10 -0.82
C CYS A 42 2.86 -19.42 -1.58
N SER A 43 3.51 -19.60 -2.73
CA SER A 43 3.47 -20.84 -3.52
C SER A 43 4.32 -21.96 -2.92
N GLU A 44 5.20 -21.66 -1.95
CA GLU A 44 6.01 -22.67 -1.27
C GLU A 44 5.26 -23.27 -0.07
N GLY A 45 5.80 -24.37 0.47
CA GLY A 45 5.30 -24.95 1.72
C GLY A 45 5.57 -24.03 2.92
N LEU A 46 4.70 -24.09 3.94
CA LEU A 46 4.69 -23.21 5.13
C LEU A 46 6.08 -22.93 5.72
N GLN A 47 6.89 -23.97 5.94
CA GLN A 47 8.21 -23.82 6.56
C GLN A 47 9.17 -23.00 5.67
N LYS A 48 9.23 -23.31 4.36
CA LYS A 48 10.09 -22.57 3.43
C LYS A 48 9.61 -21.14 3.27
N MET A 49 8.31 -20.93 3.18
CA MET A 49 7.69 -19.61 3.16
C MET A 49 8.11 -18.78 4.38
N LEU A 50 7.99 -19.30 5.60
CA LEU A 50 8.38 -18.58 6.82
C LEU A 50 9.87 -18.25 6.86
N LEU A 51 10.73 -19.17 6.42
CA LEU A 51 12.17 -18.94 6.34
C LEU A 51 12.52 -17.85 5.31
N ARG A 52 11.89 -17.87 4.13
CA ARG A 52 12.10 -16.84 3.11
C ARG A 52 11.59 -15.49 3.56
N ILE A 53 10.39 -15.41 4.15
CA ILE A 53 9.85 -14.15 4.70
C ILE A 53 10.80 -13.55 5.74
N ALA A 54 11.30 -14.36 6.68
CA ALA A 54 12.21 -13.89 7.71
C ALA A 54 13.57 -13.42 7.18
N ARG A 55 13.96 -13.81 5.96
CA ARG A 55 15.27 -13.47 5.35
C ARG A 55 15.16 -12.37 4.29
N GLU A 56 14.07 -12.37 3.54
CA GLU A 56 13.94 -11.62 2.28
C GLU A 56 12.85 -10.54 2.34
N ASP A 57 11.81 -10.70 3.18
CA ASP A 57 10.70 -9.75 3.23
C ASP A 57 10.87 -8.72 4.36
N ARG A 58 10.38 -7.51 4.09
CA ARG A 58 10.33 -6.41 5.06
C ARG A 58 9.03 -6.38 5.85
N HIS A 59 8.21 -7.43 5.75
CA HIS A 59 6.96 -7.56 6.48
C HIS A 59 6.91 -8.84 7.31
N PRO A 60 6.21 -8.81 8.46
CA PRO A 60 5.93 -10.01 9.22
C PRO A 60 4.90 -10.92 8.51
N PRO A 61 4.73 -12.18 8.97
CA PRO A 61 4.26 -13.26 8.12
C PRO A 61 2.73 -13.33 7.96
N LEU A 62 1.95 -12.53 8.69
CA LEU A 62 0.50 -12.73 8.75
C LEU A 62 -0.16 -12.68 7.38
N TYR A 63 0.28 -11.78 6.50
CA TYR A 63 -0.30 -11.66 5.18
C TYR A 63 -0.13 -12.95 4.37
N CYS A 64 1.11 -13.47 4.30
CA CYS A 64 1.39 -14.72 3.59
C CYS A 64 0.72 -15.92 4.26
N LEU A 65 0.60 -15.94 5.60
CA LEU A 65 -0.14 -16.98 6.33
C LEU A 65 -1.62 -17.03 5.97
N LEU A 66 -2.23 -15.91 5.57
CA LEU A 66 -3.61 -15.85 5.10
C LEU A 66 -3.72 -16.15 3.60
N THR A 67 -2.77 -15.68 2.80
CA THR A 67 -2.80 -15.80 1.34
C THR A 67 -2.37 -17.18 0.84
N SER A 68 -1.34 -17.78 1.44
CA SER A 68 -0.77 -19.06 1.00
C SER A 68 -1.79 -20.21 1.01
N PRO A 69 -2.57 -20.44 2.09
CA PRO A 69 -3.59 -21.49 2.07
C PRO A 69 -4.63 -21.31 0.96
N LEU A 70 -5.05 -20.07 0.67
CA LEU A 70 -5.98 -19.77 -0.41
C LEU A 70 -5.38 -20.09 -1.78
N MET A 71 -4.09 -19.84 -1.98
CA MET A 71 -3.42 -20.19 -3.24
C MET A 71 -3.31 -21.70 -3.41
N HIS A 72 -2.85 -22.41 -2.37
CA HIS A 72 -2.70 -23.87 -2.39
C HIS A 72 -4.04 -24.60 -2.56
N LEU A 73 -5.13 -24.13 -1.94
CA LEU A 73 -6.47 -24.72 -2.10
C LEU A 73 -6.98 -24.73 -3.55
N PHE A 74 -6.46 -23.85 -4.39
CA PHE A 74 -6.83 -23.74 -5.81
C PHE A 74 -5.66 -24.12 -6.75
N GLY A 75 -4.64 -24.84 -6.25
CA GLY A 75 -3.50 -25.33 -7.03
C GLY A 75 -2.59 -24.23 -7.59
N VAL A 76 -2.67 -23.01 -7.05
CA VAL A 76 -1.83 -21.90 -7.46
C VAL A 76 -0.45 -22.07 -6.83
N GLY A 77 0.57 -22.32 -7.66
CA GLY A 77 1.95 -22.58 -7.23
C GLY A 77 2.43 -24.01 -7.49
N GLU A 78 1.52 -24.96 -7.75
CA GLU A 78 1.87 -26.34 -8.13
C GLU A 78 2.36 -26.42 -9.58
N ASN A 79 1.66 -25.74 -10.48
CA ASN A 79 2.14 -25.40 -11.80
C ASN A 79 2.96 -24.12 -11.63
N ARG A 80 4.24 -24.10 -12.01
CA ARG A 80 5.19 -22.96 -11.85
C ARG A 80 4.72 -21.61 -12.44
N PHE A 81 3.52 -21.55 -13.01
CA PHE A 81 2.98 -20.47 -13.80
C PHE A 81 1.71 -19.90 -13.17
N LEU A 82 1.57 -18.59 -13.24
CA LEU A 82 0.47 -17.85 -12.66
C LEU A 82 -0.72 -17.80 -13.63
N THR A 83 -1.87 -18.26 -13.17
CA THR A 83 -3.15 -18.13 -13.88
C THR A 83 -3.84 -16.80 -13.54
N PRO A 84 -4.82 -16.34 -14.35
CA PRO A 84 -5.65 -15.19 -13.97
C PRO A 84 -6.35 -15.37 -12.62
N LEU A 85 -6.78 -16.60 -12.31
CA LEU A 85 -7.35 -16.94 -10.99
C LEU A 85 -6.29 -16.79 -9.89
N GLY A 86 -5.04 -17.17 -10.16
CA GLY A 86 -3.91 -16.98 -9.24
C GLY A 86 -3.66 -15.51 -8.89
N GLU A 87 -3.76 -14.59 -9.86
CA GLU A 87 -3.68 -13.14 -9.58
C GLU A 87 -4.80 -12.68 -8.63
N VAL A 88 -6.04 -13.14 -8.87
CA VAL A 88 -7.20 -12.81 -8.01
C VAL A 88 -6.98 -13.33 -6.60
N LEU A 89 -6.58 -14.59 -6.45
CA LEU A 89 -6.37 -15.24 -5.15
C LEU A 89 -5.22 -14.60 -4.37
N ALA A 90 -4.12 -14.24 -5.04
CA ALA A 90 -3.00 -13.54 -4.42
C ALA A 90 -3.42 -12.17 -3.85
N ARG A 91 -4.38 -11.49 -4.49
CA ARG A 91 -4.87 -10.16 -4.09
C ARG A 91 -6.13 -10.20 -3.22
N PHE A 92 -6.76 -11.38 -3.06
CA PHE A 92 -8.07 -11.53 -2.42
C PHE A 92 -8.09 -11.01 -0.98
N VAL A 93 -7.08 -11.38 -0.19
CA VAL A 93 -6.96 -10.94 1.22
C VAL A 93 -6.93 -9.41 1.31
N SER A 94 -6.16 -8.75 0.44
CA SER A 94 -6.06 -7.30 0.39
C SER A 94 -7.38 -6.64 -0.01
N ALA A 95 -8.06 -7.19 -1.02
CA ALA A 95 -9.33 -6.66 -1.50
C ALA A 95 -10.42 -6.74 -0.43
N LEU A 96 -10.52 -7.89 0.25
CA LEU A 96 -11.45 -8.11 1.35
C LEU A 96 -11.14 -7.17 2.52
N CYS A 97 -9.87 -7.03 2.91
CA CYS A 97 -9.47 -6.11 3.97
C CYS A 97 -9.73 -4.65 3.60
N GLY A 98 -9.62 -4.28 2.32
CA GLY A 98 -9.98 -2.96 1.82
C GLY A 98 -11.45 -2.63 2.02
N VAL A 99 -12.36 -3.60 1.78
CA VAL A 99 -13.80 -3.44 2.05
C VAL A 99 -14.06 -3.41 3.56
N ALA A 100 -13.42 -4.30 4.32
CA ALA A 100 -13.54 -4.37 5.78
C ALA A 100 -13.06 -3.08 6.46
N LEU A 101 -12.02 -2.43 5.91
CA LEU A 101 -11.54 -1.13 6.36
C LEU A 101 -12.62 -0.06 6.20
N VAL A 102 -13.30 0.03 5.03
CA VAL A 102 -14.43 0.95 4.82
C VAL A 102 -15.52 0.71 5.87
N PHE A 103 -15.86 -0.55 6.12
CA PHE A 103 -16.87 -0.91 7.13
C PHE A 103 -16.46 -0.48 8.55
N VAL A 104 -15.25 -0.82 8.99
CA VAL A 104 -14.78 -0.50 10.35
C VAL A 104 -14.62 1.01 10.54
N THR A 105 -14.15 1.75 9.54
CA THR A 105 -14.10 3.21 9.60
C THR A 105 -15.51 3.81 9.71
N ALA A 106 -16.49 3.28 8.96
CA ALA A 106 -17.88 3.70 9.07
C ALA A 106 -18.44 3.42 10.48
N LEU A 107 -18.12 2.25 11.06
CA LEU A 107 -18.51 1.92 12.43
C LEU A 107 -17.85 2.86 13.44
N PHE A 108 -16.55 3.15 13.29
CA PHE A 108 -15.85 4.06 14.19
C PHE A 108 -16.47 5.46 14.15
N ALA A 109 -16.65 6.01 12.96
CA ALA A 109 -17.33 7.29 12.77
C ALA A 109 -18.78 7.27 13.32
N LEU A 110 -19.53 6.17 13.14
CA LEU A 110 -20.88 6.04 13.69
C LEU A 110 -20.90 6.13 15.22
N ARG A 111 -19.93 5.50 15.90
CA ARG A 111 -19.83 5.52 17.36
C ARG A 111 -19.45 6.88 17.93
N VAL A 112 -18.87 7.76 17.11
CA VAL A 112 -18.25 9.00 17.55
C VAL A 112 -19.03 10.23 17.10
N GLY A 113 -19.40 10.33 15.82
CA GLY A 113 -20.12 11.49 15.25
C GLY A 113 -21.46 11.15 14.60
N GLY A 114 -21.96 9.91 14.74
CA GLY A 114 -23.29 9.51 14.28
C GLY A 114 -23.37 9.16 12.78
N VAL A 115 -24.60 9.02 12.27
CA VAL A 115 -24.88 8.43 10.95
C VAL A 115 -24.29 9.25 9.78
N VAL A 116 -24.39 10.59 9.85
CA VAL A 116 -23.85 11.46 8.79
C VAL A 116 -22.32 11.37 8.74
N HIS A 117 -21.68 11.40 9.91
CA HIS A 117 -20.23 11.23 10.03
C HIS A 117 -19.77 9.89 9.43
N ALA A 118 -20.46 8.81 9.79
CA ALA A 118 -20.21 7.47 9.26
C ALA A 118 -20.30 7.40 7.73
N PHE A 119 -21.36 7.98 7.16
CA PHE A 119 -21.57 7.98 5.72
C PHE A 119 -20.47 8.74 4.97
N ILE A 120 -20.08 9.92 5.46
CA ILE A 120 -19.05 10.73 4.83
C ILE A 120 -17.68 10.01 4.89
N CYS A 121 -17.28 9.48 6.06
CA CYS A 121 -16.04 8.72 6.19
C CYS A 121 -16.01 7.49 5.29
N ALA A 122 -17.11 6.73 5.25
CA ALA A 122 -17.24 5.55 4.41
C ALA A 122 -17.10 5.92 2.92
N THR A 123 -17.75 7.00 2.48
CA THR A 123 -17.68 7.48 1.09
C THR A 123 -16.26 7.89 0.69
N LEU A 124 -15.60 8.70 1.54
CA LEU A 124 -14.23 9.14 1.30
C LEU A 124 -13.28 7.96 1.13
N LEU A 125 -13.39 6.94 1.98
CA LEU A 125 -12.52 5.76 1.95
C LEU A 125 -12.90 4.74 0.88
N ALA A 126 -14.19 4.63 0.54
CA ALA A 126 -14.66 3.78 -0.55
C ALA A 126 -14.09 4.24 -1.90
N LEU A 127 -14.04 5.56 -2.11
CA LEU A 127 -13.54 6.22 -3.32
C LEU A 127 -12.05 6.55 -3.28
N HIS A 128 -11.36 6.31 -2.16
CA HIS A 128 -9.97 6.73 -2.05
C HIS A 128 -9.08 5.96 -3.05
N PRO A 129 -8.39 6.62 -3.99
CA PRO A 129 -7.69 5.93 -5.08
C PRO A 129 -6.55 5.01 -4.56
N GLY A 130 -5.75 5.49 -3.60
CA GLY A 130 -4.69 4.69 -2.97
C GLY A 130 -5.21 3.44 -2.24
N ALA A 131 -6.21 3.58 -1.36
CA ALA A 131 -6.89 2.44 -0.74
C ALA A 131 -7.45 1.43 -1.75
N ILE A 132 -8.01 1.87 -2.88
CA ILE A 132 -8.45 0.95 -3.96
C ILE A 132 -7.23 0.24 -4.58
N ARG A 133 -6.17 0.98 -4.92
CA ARG A 133 -4.94 0.42 -5.50
C ARG A 133 -4.31 -0.63 -4.59
N PHE A 134 -4.14 -0.32 -3.31
CA PHE A 134 -3.60 -1.25 -2.31
C PHE A 134 -4.53 -2.42 -2.00
N SER A 135 -5.84 -2.26 -2.21
CA SER A 135 -6.78 -3.39 -2.18
C SER A 135 -6.56 -4.35 -3.35
N GLN A 136 -5.93 -3.89 -4.43
CA GLN A 136 -5.60 -4.66 -5.64
C GLN A 136 -4.10 -5.00 -5.71
N GLU A 137 -3.42 -5.00 -4.56
CA GLU A 137 -2.03 -5.44 -4.44
C GLU A 137 -1.96 -6.67 -3.55
N ALA A 138 -1.21 -7.69 -3.98
CA ALA A 138 -0.90 -8.86 -3.16
C ALA A 138 0.13 -8.51 -2.06
N ARG A 139 -0.20 -7.53 -1.19
CA ARG A 139 0.66 -6.92 -0.16
C ARG A 139 -0.14 -6.60 1.13
N PRO A 140 0.51 -6.50 2.30
CA PRO A 140 -0.16 -6.37 3.60
C PRO A 140 -0.87 -5.03 3.88
N TYR A 141 -0.81 -4.04 2.98
CA TYR A 141 -1.18 -2.66 3.27
C TYR A 141 -2.63 -2.49 3.76
N MET A 142 -3.61 -3.12 3.08
CA MET A 142 -5.00 -3.04 3.51
C MET A 142 -5.31 -3.88 4.74
N LEU A 143 -4.61 -5.01 4.92
CA LEU A 143 -4.76 -5.87 6.10
C LEU A 143 -4.35 -5.10 7.36
N TYR A 144 -3.18 -4.45 7.34
CA TYR A 144 -2.72 -3.71 8.50
C TYR A 144 -3.59 -2.49 8.78
N ALA A 145 -4.01 -1.74 7.74
CA ALA A 145 -4.87 -0.57 7.92
C ALA A 145 -6.23 -0.94 8.54
N PHE A 146 -6.83 -2.05 8.08
CA PHE A 146 -8.04 -2.63 8.65
C PHE A 146 -7.85 -3.00 10.14
N LEU A 147 -6.85 -3.83 10.44
CA LEU A 147 -6.60 -4.31 11.81
C LEU A 147 -6.24 -3.16 12.76
N SER A 148 -5.43 -2.19 12.31
CA SER A 148 -5.07 -1.00 13.08
C SER A 148 -6.29 -0.14 13.41
N THR A 149 -7.16 0.10 12.43
CA THR A 149 -8.39 0.86 12.65
C THR A 149 -9.34 0.11 13.60
N LEU A 150 -9.45 -1.21 13.46
CA LEU A 150 -10.25 -2.03 14.36
C LEU A 150 -9.69 -2.04 15.78
N ALA A 151 -8.37 -2.11 15.96
CA ALA A 151 -7.72 -2.00 17.27
C ALA A 151 -8.00 -0.63 17.92
N CYS A 152 -7.91 0.47 17.16
CA CYS A 152 -8.26 1.81 17.64
C CYS A 152 -9.74 1.91 18.08
N LEU A 153 -10.66 1.33 17.30
CA LEU A 153 -12.07 1.27 17.68
C LEU A 153 -12.28 0.45 18.96
N LEU A 154 -11.68 -0.74 19.04
CA LEU A 154 -11.77 -1.62 20.21
C LEU A 154 -11.17 -0.96 21.46
N PHE A 155 -10.10 -0.19 21.33
CA PHE A 155 -9.52 0.58 22.42
C PHE A 155 -10.50 1.61 22.99
N VAL A 156 -11.14 2.40 22.12
CA VAL A 156 -12.17 3.36 22.53
C VAL A 156 -13.33 2.65 23.24
N GLU A 157 -13.79 1.52 22.70
CA GLU A 157 -14.88 0.74 23.29
C GLU A 157 -14.49 0.11 24.63
N CYS A 158 -13.25 -0.37 24.77
CA CYS A 158 -12.73 -0.97 26.00
C CYS A 158 -12.69 0.05 27.15
N LEU A 159 -12.37 1.31 26.85
CA LEU A 159 -12.37 2.40 27.83
C LEU A 159 -13.76 2.93 28.15
N SER A 160 -14.66 2.94 27.16
CA SER A 160 -16.00 3.51 27.28
C SER A 160 -17.04 2.52 27.83
N ASN A 161 -16.82 1.20 27.72
CA ASN A 161 -17.79 0.18 28.12
C ASN A 161 -17.11 -0.96 28.89
N THR A 162 -17.11 -0.86 30.22
CA THR A 162 -16.38 -1.76 31.13
C THR A 162 -16.99 -3.15 31.30
N LYS A 163 -18.17 -3.44 30.70
CA LYS A 163 -18.90 -4.70 30.90
C LYS A 163 -18.47 -5.85 29.99
N ARG A 164 -17.58 -5.63 29.01
CA ARG A 164 -17.17 -6.65 28.02
C ARG A 164 -15.68 -6.93 28.13
N ARG A 165 -15.26 -8.17 27.83
CA ARG A 165 -13.84 -8.58 27.66
C ARG A 165 -13.25 -8.03 26.36
N GLY A 166 -13.36 -6.71 26.15
CA GLY A 166 -12.88 -6.02 24.95
C GLY A 166 -11.35 -6.07 24.82
N GLU A 167 -10.65 -6.21 25.94
CA GLU A 167 -9.19 -6.30 26.01
C GLU A 167 -8.60 -7.52 25.31
N ILE A 168 -9.30 -8.67 25.30
CA ILE A 168 -8.84 -9.88 24.62
C ILE A 168 -8.86 -9.65 23.11
N TRP A 169 -9.95 -9.08 22.58
CA TRP A 169 -10.05 -8.73 21.18
C TRP A 169 -9.06 -7.63 20.80
N LEU A 170 -8.85 -6.65 21.68
CA LEU A 170 -7.86 -5.61 21.47
C LEU A 170 -6.45 -6.20 21.36
N TRP A 171 -6.07 -7.10 22.26
CA TRP A 171 -4.81 -7.82 22.21
C TRP A 171 -4.66 -8.59 20.90
N LEU A 172 -5.62 -9.46 20.58
CA LEU A 172 -5.58 -10.31 19.38
C LEU A 172 -5.46 -9.47 18.10
N VAL A 173 -6.32 -8.47 17.93
CA VAL A 173 -6.30 -7.61 16.73
C VAL A 173 -5.02 -6.78 16.67
N SER A 174 -4.50 -6.31 17.80
CA SER A 174 -3.23 -5.57 17.84
C SER A 174 -2.04 -6.46 17.47
N ALA A 175 -1.98 -7.68 18.00
CA ALA A 175 -0.95 -8.65 17.67
C ALA A 175 -0.97 -9.02 16.19
N LEU A 176 -2.17 -9.30 15.65
CA LEU A 176 -2.35 -9.56 14.22
C LEU A 176 -1.93 -8.34 13.38
N SER A 177 -2.28 -7.12 13.81
CA SER A 177 -1.87 -5.91 13.10
C SER A 177 -0.34 -5.79 13.03
N LEU A 178 0.36 -5.99 14.15
CA LEU A 178 1.82 -5.97 14.20
C LEU A 178 2.46 -7.09 13.37
N LEU A 179 1.82 -8.27 13.31
CA LEU A 179 2.27 -9.39 12.47
C LEU A 179 1.93 -9.21 10.98
N SER A 180 1.13 -8.22 10.61
CA SER A 180 0.87 -7.88 9.20
C SER A 180 1.85 -6.84 8.65
N CYS A 181 2.20 -5.84 9.45
CA CYS A 181 3.11 -4.77 9.04
C CYS A 181 3.74 -4.12 10.28
N TYR A 182 5.06 -3.89 10.24
CA TYR A 182 5.76 -3.19 11.31
C TYR A 182 5.22 -1.78 11.59
N MET A 183 4.57 -1.15 10.59
CA MET A 183 3.96 0.18 10.73
C MET A 183 2.73 0.20 11.64
N ALA A 184 2.15 -0.97 11.96
CA ALA A 184 1.12 -1.06 12.99
C ALA A 184 1.62 -0.64 14.39
N ILE A 185 2.94 -0.44 14.56
CA ILE A 185 3.50 0.17 15.77
C ILE A 185 2.97 1.60 15.96
N VAL A 186 2.67 2.36 14.91
CA VAL A 186 2.22 3.74 15.02
C VAL A 186 0.84 3.87 15.70
N PRO A 187 -0.22 3.18 15.24
CA PRO A 187 -1.51 3.18 15.94
C PRO A 187 -1.42 2.55 17.33
N LEU A 188 -0.49 1.61 17.58
CA LEU A 188 -0.23 1.12 18.94
C LEU A 188 0.37 2.20 19.84
N LEU A 189 1.44 2.88 19.40
CA LEU A 189 2.06 3.99 20.14
C LEU A 189 1.07 5.13 20.39
N SER A 190 0.14 5.36 19.46
CA SER A 190 -0.94 6.34 19.61
C SER A 190 -1.87 6.01 20.77
N ARG A 191 -2.20 4.72 20.94
CA ARG A 191 -3.00 4.23 22.07
C ARG A 191 -2.23 4.28 23.37
N LEU A 192 -0.95 3.90 23.39
CA LEU A 192 -0.09 4.04 24.56
C LEU A 192 0.07 5.50 25.01
N ALA A 193 0.29 6.43 24.08
CA ALA A 193 0.34 7.87 24.38
C ALA A 193 -1.01 8.38 24.92
N CYS A 194 -2.13 7.91 24.36
CA CYS A 194 -3.46 8.20 24.90
C CYS A 194 -3.63 7.67 26.34
N ILE A 195 -3.14 6.45 26.63
CA ILE A 195 -3.12 5.89 28.00
C ILE A 195 -2.31 6.78 28.95
N VAL A 196 -1.11 7.20 28.55
CA VAL A 196 -0.25 8.06 29.38
C VAL A 196 -0.97 9.36 29.73
N LEU A 197 -1.56 10.03 28.73
CA LEU A 197 -2.28 11.29 28.95
C LEU A 197 -3.51 11.10 29.85
N LEU A 198 -4.29 10.04 29.65
CA LEU A 198 -5.44 9.72 30.50
C LEU A 198 -5.03 9.32 31.93
N SER A 199 -3.85 8.73 32.12
CA SER A 199 -3.37 8.25 33.43
C SER A 199 -3.08 9.38 34.44
N THR A 200 -2.93 10.61 33.95
CA THR A 200 -2.80 11.84 34.75
C THR A 200 -4.06 12.14 35.55
N HIS A 201 -5.21 11.61 35.13
CA HIS A 201 -6.49 11.76 35.79
C HIS A 201 -6.85 10.49 36.60
N GLN A 202 -7.00 10.64 37.93
CA GLN A 202 -7.22 9.52 38.87
C GLN A 202 -8.37 8.58 38.51
N VAL A 203 -9.44 9.12 37.90
CA VAL A 203 -10.64 8.38 37.50
C VAL A 203 -10.33 7.26 36.49
N TRP A 204 -9.28 7.43 35.67
CA TRP A 204 -8.98 6.54 34.55
C TRP A 204 -8.01 5.42 34.90
N ARG A 205 -7.17 5.59 35.92
CA ARG A 205 -6.05 4.67 36.23
C ARG A 205 -6.47 3.19 36.27
N LYS A 206 -7.62 2.87 36.89
CA LYS A 206 -8.12 1.49 36.97
C LYS A 206 -8.65 0.95 35.63
N ARG A 207 -9.17 1.80 34.75
CA ARG A 207 -9.70 1.41 33.42
C ARG A 207 -8.59 1.21 32.38
N LEU A 208 -7.44 1.86 32.58
CA LEU A 208 -6.32 1.85 31.64
C LEU A 208 -5.47 0.57 31.68
N LEU A 209 -5.47 -0.16 32.81
CA LEU A 209 -4.62 -1.35 32.97
C LEU A 209 -4.91 -2.42 31.92
N ARG A 210 -6.18 -2.70 31.64
CA ARG A 210 -6.58 -3.75 30.69
C ARG A 210 -6.10 -3.48 29.25
N PRO A 211 -6.40 -2.32 28.62
CA PRO A 211 -5.88 -2.03 27.29
C PRO A 211 -4.35 -1.88 27.26
N PHE A 212 -3.74 -1.40 28.34
CA PHE A 212 -2.28 -1.35 28.45
C PHE A 212 -1.65 -2.74 28.39
N VAL A 213 -2.14 -3.68 29.19
CA VAL A 213 -1.66 -5.08 29.17
C VAL A 213 -1.91 -5.72 27.81
N ALA A 214 -3.06 -5.45 27.17
CA ALA A 214 -3.35 -5.95 25.84
C ALA A 214 -2.32 -5.50 24.79
N ASP A 215 -1.91 -4.22 24.83
CA ASP A 215 -0.89 -3.68 23.93
C ASP A 215 0.52 -4.19 24.22
N LEU A 216 0.87 -4.39 25.50
CA LEU A 216 2.14 -5.03 25.87
C LEU A 216 2.21 -6.48 25.39
N MET A 217 1.12 -7.25 25.54
CA MET A 217 1.05 -8.62 25.04
C MET A 217 1.13 -8.68 23.52
N ALA A 218 0.55 -7.69 22.81
CA ALA A 218 0.69 -7.60 21.35
C ALA A 218 2.14 -7.30 20.95
N LEU A 219 2.82 -6.40 21.66
CA LEU A 219 4.23 -6.09 21.43
C LEU A 219 5.12 -7.32 21.67
N MET A 220 4.82 -8.11 22.69
CA MET A 220 5.53 -9.37 22.95
C MET A 220 5.48 -10.33 21.77
N VAL A 221 4.32 -10.45 21.10
CA VAL A 221 4.17 -11.29 19.90
C VAL A 221 5.07 -10.80 18.76
N LEU A 222 5.16 -9.48 18.57
CA LEU A 222 6.08 -8.89 17.58
C LEU A 222 7.55 -9.16 17.95
N LEU A 223 7.92 -9.03 19.22
CA LEU A 223 9.28 -9.30 19.69
C LEU A 223 9.69 -10.75 19.43
N LEU A 224 8.79 -11.72 19.65
CA LEU A 224 9.05 -13.12 19.33
C LEU A 224 9.34 -13.33 17.84
N TRP A 225 8.60 -12.66 16.96
CA TRP A 225 8.88 -12.67 15.53
C TRP A 225 10.23 -12.03 15.19
N LEU A 226 10.58 -10.90 15.81
CA LEU A 226 11.86 -10.24 15.58
C LEU A 226 13.05 -11.09 16.03
N VAL A 227 12.92 -11.83 17.14
CA VAL A 227 13.94 -12.80 17.57
C VAL A 227 14.14 -13.89 16.49
N PHE A 228 13.05 -14.37 15.88
CA PHE A 228 13.13 -15.33 14.79
C PHE A 228 13.86 -14.75 13.56
N VAL A 229 13.56 -13.52 13.17
CA VAL A 229 14.23 -12.82 12.05
C VAL A 229 15.73 -12.67 12.33
N MET A 230 16.11 -12.15 13.50
CA MET A 230 17.51 -11.95 13.87
C MET A 230 18.30 -13.26 13.90
N ALA A 231 17.67 -14.36 14.33
CA ALA A 231 18.28 -15.68 14.30
C ALA A 231 18.60 -16.14 12.86
N GLN A 232 17.76 -15.80 11.88
CA GLN A 232 17.99 -16.15 10.47
C GLN A 232 19.10 -15.30 9.82
N GLU A 233 19.20 -14.02 10.16
CA GLU A 233 20.27 -13.13 9.67
C GLU A 233 21.65 -13.57 10.14
N ASN A 234 21.78 -13.84 11.45
CA ASN A 234 23.04 -14.27 12.05
C ASN A 234 23.53 -15.60 11.50
N ALA A 235 22.61 -16.50 11.11
CA ALA A 235 22.96 -17.79 10.52
C ALA A 235 23.51 -17.70 9.09
N MET A 236 23.28 -16.60 8.36
CA MET A 236 23.69 -16.47 6.95
C MET A 236 24.72 -15.36 6.67
N GLY A 237 25.14 -14.60 7.68
CA GLY A 237 26.14 -13.53 7.52
C GLY A 237 25.68 -12.34 6.67
N THR A 238 24.41 -12.31 6.26
CA THR A 238 23.81 -11.21 5.50
C THR A 238 23.38 -10.10 6.45
N LYS A 239 24.16 -9.02 6.50
CA LYS A 239 23.69 -7.76 7.11
C LYS A 239 22.66 -7.13 6.19
N LEU A 240 21.51 -6.71 6.71
CA LEU A 240 20.63 -5.77 5.99
C LEU A 240 21.46 -4.53 5.63
N GLY A 241 21.90 -4.48 4.38
CA GLY A 241 22.60 -3.33 3.85
C GLY A 241 21.64 -2.16 3.83
N VAL A 242 21.89 -1.16 4.68
CA VAL A 242 21.29 0.17 4.53
C VAL A 242 21.89 0.73 3.24
N THR A 243 21.19 0.58 2.12
CA THR A 243 21.66 1.18 0.88
C THR A 243 21.33 2.66 0.90
N HIS A 244 22.38 3.48 1.01
CA HIS A 244 22.27 4.93 0.91
C HIS A 244 21.98 5.31 -0.54
N LEU A 245 20.76 5.77 -0.82
CA LEU A 245 20.41 6.47 -2.06
C LEU A 245 20.16 7.96 -1.77
N TRP A 246 20.64 8.77 -2.70
CA TRP A 246 20.78 10.24 -2.74
C TRP A 246 19.74 11.10 -2.00
N HIS A 247 20.23 12.07 -1.21
CA HIS A 247 19.48 13.04 -0.39
C HIS A 247 19.04 14.32 -1.13
N GLY A 248 18.83 14.29 -2.44
CA GLY A 248 18.75 15.53 -3.24
C GLY A 248 17.38 16.17 -3.45
N VAL A 249 16.26 15.42 -3.40
CA VAL A 249 14.95 15.91 -3.89
C VAL A 249 13.78 15.33 -3.08
N VAL A 250 13.88 15.34 -1.75
CA VAL A 250 12.93 14.62 -0.88
C VAL A 250 11.51 15.18 -1.00
N VAL A 251 11.32 16.50 -0.98
CA VAL A 251 9.97 17.10 -0.96
C VAL A 251 9.26 16.99 -2.32
N ALA A 252 9.93 17.26 -3.43
CA ALA A 252 9.29 17.19 -4.74
C ALA A 252 8.99 15.74 -5.17
N PHE A 253 9.85 14.77 -4.83
CA PHE A 253 9.52 13.34 -5.02
C PHE A 253 8.40 12.90 -4.10
N ILE A 254 8.40 13.28 -2.82
CA ILE A 254 7.30 13.00 -1.89
C ILE A 254 5.98 13.49 -2.45
N LEU A 255 5.96 14.76 -2.88
CA LEU A 255 4.76 15.34 -3.43
C LEU A 255 4.37 14.56 -4.67
N ASN A 256 5.29 14.28 -5.61
CA ASN A 256 5.07 13.56 -6.88
C ASN A 256 4.53 12.13 -6.71
N ASP A 257 5.12 11.36 -5.79
CA ASP A 257 4.73 9.98 -5.52
C ASP A 257 3.36 9.93 -4.83
N PHE A 258 3.11 10.86 -3.89
CA PHE A 258 1.84 10.93 -3.17
C PHE A 258 0.66 11.26 -4.10
N PHE A 259 0.65 12.41 -4.80
CA PHE A 259 -0.51 12.75 -5.64
C PHE A 259 -0.50 12.11 -7.04
N GLY A 260 0.67 11.80 -7.60
CA GLY A 260 0.79 11.10 -8.88
C GLY A 260 0.43 9.64 -8.73
N TYR A 261 1.20 8.89 -7.93
CA TYR A 261 1.07 7.43 -7.86
C TYR A 261 -0.11 6.96 -7.00
N GLU A 262 -0.41 7.64 -5.88
CA GLU A 262 -1.48 7.19 -4.97
C GLU A 262 -2.86 7.77 -5.29
N TYR A 263 -2.93 8.99 -5.83
CA TYR A 263 -4.21 9.64 -6.12
C TYR A 263 -4.60 9.57 -7.61
N GLY A 264 -3.72 9.18 -8.53
CA GLY A 264 -4.06 9.14 -9.95
C GLY A 264 -4.28 10.53 -10.56
N LEU A 265 -3.58 11.53 -10.03
CA LEU A 265 -3.81 12.92 -10.39
C LEU A 265 -2.46 13.54 -10.79
N SER A 266 -2.13 13.43 -12.07
CA SER A 266 -0.88 13.95 -12.63
C SER A 266 -0.84 15.48 -12.53
N TYR A 267 0.24 16.02 -11.97
CA TYR A 267 0.51 17.46 -11.86
C TYR A 267 0.62 18.19 -13.19
N THR A 268 0.62 17.46 -14.30
CA THR A 268 0.59 18.04 -15.65
C THR A 268 -0.67 18.87 -15.88
N HIS A 269 -1.74 18.64 -15.11
CA HIS A 269 -2.95 19.46 -15.13
C HIS A 269 -2.92 20.50 -14.00
N THR A 270 -2.53 21.73 -14.34
CA THR A 270 -2.45 22.87 -13.40
C THR A 270 -3.71 23.04 -12.55
N LEU A 271 -4.90 22.84 -13.15
CA LEU A 271 -6.18 22.89 -12.44
C LEU A 271 -6.29 21.84 -11.31
N ILE A 272 -5.92 20.59 -11.59
CA ILE A 272 -5.99 19.49 -10.62
C ILE A 272 -5.04 19.78 -9.45
N LEU A 273 -3.82 20.25 -9.75
CA LEU A 273 -2.86 20.65 -8.74
C LEU A 273 -3.38 21.81 -7.88
N THR A 274 -4.00 22.84 -8.50
CA THR A 274 -4.60 23.95 -7.76
C THR A 274 -5.71 23.47 -6.82
N LEU A 275 -6.60 22.60 -7.31
CA LEU A 275 -7.69 22.03 -6.49
C LEU A 275 -7.14 21.19 -5.33
N MET A 276 -6.06 20.44 -5.53
CA MET A 276 -5.40 19.71 -4.44
C MET A 276 -4.83 20.63 -3.38
N VAL A 277 -4.09 21.67 -3.78
CA VAL A 277 -3.49 22.62 -2.84
C VAL A 277 -4.59 23.29 -2.02
N ILE A 278 -5.68 23.69 -2.67
CA ILE A 278 -6.85 24.25 -2.00
C ILE A 278 -7.46 23.23 -1.02
N SER A 279 -7.65 21.98 -1.45
CA SER A 279 -8.19 20.92 -0.60
C SER A 279 -7.30 20.66 0.62
N PHE A 280 -5.98 20.59 0.41
CA PHE A 280 -5.01 20.32 1.46
C PHE A 280 -4.93 21.47 2.46
N ALA A 281 -4.85 22.72 1.98
CA ALA A 281 -4.91 23.91 2.82
C ALA A 281 -6.22 23.95 3.63
N SER A 282 -7.36 23.64 2.99
CA SER A 282 -8.66 23.60 3.66
C SER A 282 -8.72 22.53 4.75
N CYS A 283 -8.14 21.35 4.52
CA CYS A 283 -7.99 20.28 5.51
C CYS A 283 -7.10 20.70 6.68
N ILE A 284 -5.97 21.37 6.42
CA ILE A 284 -5.09 21.89 7.48
C ILE A 284 -5.82 22.93 8.33
N ILE A 285 -6.53 23.86 7.71
CA ILE A 285 -7.31 24.87 8.43
C ILE A 285 -8.38 24.20 9.30
N ALA A 286 -9.09 23.21 8.75
CA ALA A 286 -10.07 22.44 9.52
C ALA A 286 -9.40 21.72 10.70
N LEU A 287 -8.27 21.05 10.48
CA LEU A 287 -7.49 20.37 11.51
C LEU A 287 -7.04 21.32 12.64
N ILE A 288 -6.43 22.47 12.30
CA ILE A 288 -6.01 23.48 13.28
C ILE A 288 -7.22 23.91 14.10
N HIS A 289 -8.36 24.16 13.43
CA HIS A 289 -9.59 24.50 14.14
C HIS A 289 -10.08 23.36 15.03
N ALA A 290 -9.97 22.09 14.63
CA ALA A 290 -10.31 20.94 15.49
C ALA A 290 -9.51 20.98 16.78
N VAL A 291 -8.20 21.18 16.67
CA VAL A 291 -7.28 21.24 17.81
C VAL A 291 -7.56 22.46 18.69
N CYS A 292 -7.71 23.65 18.11
CA CYS A 292 -7.98 24.88 18.86
C CYS A 292 -9.37 24.88 19.52
N SER A 293 -10.37 24.31 18.84
CA SER A 293 -11.72 24.15 19.37
C SER A 293 -11.88 22.94 20.27
N ALA A 294 -10.84 22.10 20.43
CA ALA A 294 -10.89 20.93 21.30
C ALA A 294 -11.38 21.29 22.70
N ARG A 295 -10.85 22.35 23.31
CA ARG A 295 -11.24 22.73 24.69
C ARG A 295 -12.73 23.11 24.83
N SER A 296 -13.33 23.71 23.80
CA SER A 296 -14.75 24.06 23.81
C SER A 296 -15.62 22.88 23.38
N ALA A 297 -15.22 22.12 22.37
CA ALA A 297 -15.90 20.92 21.89
C ALA A 297 -15.91 19.79 22.92
N LEU A 298 -14.82 19.61 23.66
CA LEU A 298 -14.70 18.61 24.73
C LEU A 298 -15.74 18.81 25.84
N LYS A 299 -16.27 20.03 26.03
CA LYS A 299 -17.34 20.28 27.02
C LYS A 299 -18.63 19.55 26.66
N ASP A 300 -18.99 19.57 25.37
CA ASP A 300 -20.21 18.97 24.85
C ASP A 300 -20.04 17.46 24.56
N PHE A 301 -18.79 16.97 24.51
CA PHE A 301 -18.50 15.58 24.19
C PHE A 301 -18.81 14.66 25.36
N ASP A 302 -19.44 13.53 25.05
CA ASP A 302 -19.53 12.42 25.98
C ASP A 302 -18.15 11.78 26.22
N GLU A 303 -18.07 10.89 27.22
CA GLU A 303 -16.82 10.23 27.60
C GLU A 303 -16.13 9.54 26.42
N ARG A 304 -16.91 8.83 25.59
CA ARG A 304 -16.43 8.08 24.43
C ARG A 304 -15.85 9.00 23.37
N GLN A 305 -16.56 10.08 23.05
CA GLN A 305 -16.13 11.09 22.09
C GLN A 305 -14.82 11.74 22.54
N ARG A 306 -14.65 12.05 23.82
CA ARG A 306 -13.38 12.62 24.33
C ARG A 306 -12.21 11.68 24.11
N ILE A 307 -12.36 10.39 24.44
CA ILE A 307 -11.31 9.38 24.23
C ILE A 307 -10.99 9.23 22.74
N ALA A 308 -12.03 9.09 21.89
CA ALA A 308 -11.85 8.94 20.45
C ALA A 308 -11.15 10.15 19.83
N PHE A 309 -11.55 11.36 20.20
CA PHE A 309 -10.94 12.59 19.73
C PHE A 309 -9.46 12.68 20.09
N LEU A 310 -9.12 12.40 21.35
CA LEU A 310 -7.73 12.38 21.82
C LEU A 310 -6.90 11.35 21.04
N LEU A 311 -7.41 10.12 20.90
CA LEU A 311 -6.74 9.07 20.14
C LEU A 311 -6.51 9.48 18.68
N ILE A 312 -7.54 9.99 17.99
CA ILE A 312 -7.48 10.37 16.57
C ILE A 312 -6.44 11.48 16.37
N ILE A 313 -6.37 12.49 17.24
CA ILE A 313 -5.36 13.56 17.15
C ILE A 313 -3.95 13.04 17.37
N ILE A 314 -3.74 12.19 18.37
CA ILE A 314 -2.41 11.59 18.63
C ILE A 314 -2.02 10.73 17.44
N TRP A 315 -2.93 9.91 16.94
CA TRP A 315 -2.71 9.01 15.82
C TRP A 315 -2.36 9.75 14.53
N PHE A 316 -3.09 10.82 14.25
CA PHE A 316 -2.78 11.71 13.14
C PHE A 316 -1.42 12.42 13.30
N THR A 317 -1.15 12.98 14.48
CA THR A 317 0.11 13.69 14.75
C THR A 317 1.31 12.77 14.60
N LEU A 318 1.26 11.56 15.18
CA LEU A 318 2.34 10.58 15.06
C LEU A 318 2.57 10.15 13.61
N HIS A 319 1.49 9.98 12.83
CA HIS A 319 1.61 9.68 11.40
C HIS A 319 2.32 10.78 10.63
N ILE A 320 1.98 12.05 10.87
CA ILE A 320 2.68 13.18 10.26
C ILE A 320 4.15 13.18 10.69
N CYS A 321 4.43 13.08 11.98
CA CYS A 321 5.80 13.10 12.47
C CYS A 321 6.65 11.99 11.81
N ILE A 322 6.11 10.77 11.70
CA ILE A 322 6.80 9.63 11.08
C ILE A 322 6.93 9.83 9.57
N ALA A 323 5.89 10.30 8.90
CA ALA A 323 5.90 10.58 7.46
C ALA A 323 6.96 11.61 7.05
N PHE A 324 7.25 12.59 7.92
CA PHE A 324 8.29 13.58 7.65
C PHE A 324 9.66 13.19 8.22
N ALA A 325 9.72 12.57 9.40
CA ALA A 325 11.00 12.21 10.03
C ALA A 325 11.64 10.97 9.40
N CYS A 326 10.88 9.93 9.08
CA CYS A 326 11.47 8.68 8.61
C CYS A 326 12.14 8.77 7.24
N PRO A 327 11.62 9.51 6.23
CA PRO A 327 12.36 9.74 4.99
C PRO A 327 13.69 10.49 5.18
N ILE A 328 13.78 11.34 6.20
CA ILE A 328 15.01 12.07 6.55
C ILE A 328 16.00 11.13 7.24
N LEU A 329 15.53 10.26 8.14
CA LEU A 329 16.36 9.41 8.98
C LEU A 329 16.73 8.07 8.32
N ILE A 330 15.90 7.57 7.41
CA ILE A 330 16.00 6.24 6.82
C ILE A 330 15.78 6.38 5.31
N ALA A 331 16.86 6.42 4.54
CA ALA A 331 16.84 6.63 3.08
C ALA A 331 15.96 5.61 2.31
N GLU A 332 15.79 4.40 2.85
CA GLU A 332 14.92 3.36 2.26
C GLU A 332 13.43 3.48 2.65
N PHE A 333 13.07 4.44 3.48
CA PHE A 333 11.70 4.68 3.93
C PHE A 333 10.85 5.44 2.91
N ASN A 334 11.42 5.79 1.76
CA ASN A 334 10.82 6.61 0.69
C ASN A 334 9.62 5.98 -0.05
N ARG A 335 8.82 5.10 0.57
CA ARG A 335 7.57 4.61 -0.02
C ARG A 335 6.38 4.84 0.92
N TRP A 336 5.53 5.80 0.56
CA TRP A 336 4.29 6.21 1.24
C TRP A 336 3.28 5.09 1.47
N GLN A 337 3.39 4.00 0.70
CA GLN A 337 2.61 2.75 0.86
C GLN A 337 2.58 2.23 2.31
N ARG A 338 3.57 2.61 3.12
CA ARG A 338 3.75 2.21 4.53
C ARG A 338 2.89 3.01 5.52
N ILE A 339 2.22 4.09 5.11
CA ILE A 339 1.47 5.02 5.99
C ILE A 339 -0.02 5.15 5.57
N ILE A 340 -0.54 4.21 4.78
CA ILE A 340 -1.92 4.29 4.27
C ILE A 340 -2.99 4.35 5.35
N ASP A 341 -2.76 3.79 6.54
CA ASP A 341 -3.66 3.91 7.69
C ASP A 341 -3.76 5.34 8.24
N GLY A 342 -2.73 6.17 8.03
CA GLY A 342 -2.72 7.59 8.39
C GLY A 342 -3.83 8.40 7.73
N ILE A 343 -4.46 7.88 6.68
CA ILE A 343 -5.62 8.51 6.07
C ILE A 343 -6.91 8.39 6.90
N VAL A 344 -7.02 7.33 7.69
CA VAL A 344 -8.20 7.08 8.52
C VAL A 344 -8.39 8.17 9.59
N PRO A 345 -7.38 8.53 10.41
CA PRO A 345 -7.56 9.59 11.39
C PRO A 345 -7.77 10.97 10.74
N VAL A 346 -7.21 11.25 9.56
CA VAL A 346 -7.50 12.48 8.79
C VAL A 346 -8.99 12.59 8.50
N TRP A 347 -9.57 11.56 7.88
CA TRP A 347 -10.97 11.59 7.52
C TRP A 347 -11.87 11.57 8.74
N LEU A 348 -11.55 10.81 9.78
CA LEU A 348 -12.32 10.83 11.02
C LEU A 348 -12.36 12.25 11.61
N LEU A 349 -11.24 12.99 11.64
CA LEU A 349 -11.17 14.31 12.25
C LEU A 349 -11.83 15.41 11.40
N VAL A 350 -11.48 15.50 10.11
CA VAL A 350 -11.99 16.56 9.20
C VAL A 350 -13.50 16.44 9.04
N THR A 351 -14.02 15.22 8.90
CA THR A 351 -15.46 15.01 8.71
C THR A 351 -16.24 15.20 10.01
N TRP A 352 -15.67 14.90 11.18
CA TRP A 352 -16.32 15.16 12.46
C TRP A 352 -16.59 16.67 12.62
N LEU A 353 -15.64 17.52 12.23
CA LEU A 353 -15.85 18.96 12.17
C LEU A 353 -16.90 19.39 11.15
N SER A 354 -16.97 18.74 9.99
CA SER A 354 -17.97 19.07 8.95
C SER A 354 -19.42 18.83 9.40
N VAL A 355 -19.62 17.89 10.33
CA VAL A 355 -20.90 17.55 10.95
C VAL A 355 -21.19 18.44 12.18
N GLY A 356 -20.16 19.08 12.75
CA GLY A 356 -20.25 19.88 13.96
C GLY A 356 -20.97 21.22 13.80
N ALA A 357 -21.97 21.44 14.66
CA ALA A 357 -22.64 22.69 15.05
C ALA A 357 -23.72 23.32 14.12
N LYS A 358 -24.93 23.40 14.68
CA LYS A 358 -25.91 24.47 14.41
C LYS A 358 -25.66 25.59 15.42
N GLY A 359 -25.41 26.81 14.97
CA GLY A 359 -25.15 27.97 15.84
C GLY A 359 -23.69 28.15 16.29
N GLY A 360 -23.39 29.32 16.87
CA GLY A 360 -22.05 29.74 17.27
C GLY A 360 -21.57 31.02 16.57
N SER A 361 -20.36 31.46 16.89
CA SER A 361 -19.73 32.64 16.29
C SER A 361 -19.65 32.52 14.76
N ILE A 362 -19.57 33.66 14.06
CA ILE A 362 -19.40 33.67 12.60
C ILE A 362 -18.15 32.88 12.18
N PHE A 363 -17.08 32.95 12.97
CA PHE A 363 -15.86 32.19 12.78
C PHE A 363 -16.09 30.66 12.79
N ARG A 364 -16.85 30.13 13.75
CA ARG A 364 -17.19 28.69 13.80
C ARG A 364 -17.98 28.25 12.57
N ARG A 365 -18.92 29.08 12.11
CA ARG A 365 -19.72 28.80 10.90
C ARG A 365 -18.87 28.76 9.64
N LEU A 366 -17.93 29.70 9.47
CA LEU A 366 -16.97 29.69 8.37
C LEU A 366 -16.08 28.44 8.40
N MET A 367 -15.62 28.01 9.57
CA MET A 367 -14.79 26.80 9.71
C MET A 367 -15.54 25.52 9.38
N VAL A 368 -16.81 25.40 9.77
CA VAL A 368 -17.67 24.27 9.39
C VAL A 368 -17.94 24.28 7.89
N ALA A 369 -18.19 25.45 7.30
CA ALA A 369 -18.34 25.60 5.85
C ALA A 369 -17.07 25.18 5.10
N ASN A 370 -15.90 25.60 5.57
CA ASN A 370 -14.60 25.18 5.04
C ASN A 370 -14.40 23.66 5.15
N ALA A 371 -14.75 23.03 6.28
CA ALA A 371 -14.64 21.59 6.43
C ALA A 371 -15.58 20.84 5.48
N ARG A 372 -16.81 21.32 5.28
CA ARG A 372 -17.75 20.76 4.29
C ARG A 372 -17.23 20.92 2.86
N PHE A 373 -16.67 22.08 2.54
CA PHE A 373 -16.04 22.33 1.24
C PHE A 373 -14.86 21.39 1.01
N ALA A 374 -13.96 21.25 2.00
CA ALA A 374 -12.83 20.33 1.93
C ALA A 374 -13.27 18.87 1.71
N VAL A 375 -14.31 18.42 2.42
CA VAL A 375 -14.89 17.07 2.25
C VAL A 375 -15.48 16.90 0.85
N ALA A 376 -16.27 17.86 0.36
CA ALA A 376 -16.88 17.77 -0.97
C ALA A 376 -15.82 17.74 -2.07
N LEU A 377 -14.79 18.59 -1.94
CA LEU A 377 -13.67 18.64 -2.87
C LEU A 377 -12.84 17.35 -2.82
N ALA A 378 -12.60 16.79 -1.63
CA ALA A 378 -11.91 15.50 -1.49
C ALA A 378 -12.69 14.36 -2.15
N ILE A 379 -14.01 14.28 -1.98
CA ILE A 379 -14.84 13.27 -2.67
C ILE A 379 -14.72 13.42 -4.19
N LEU A 380 -14.77 14.64 -4.71
CA LEU A 380 -14.61 14.91 -6.15
C LEU A 380 -13.22 14.46 -6.65
N LEU A 381 -12.15 14.87 -5.95
CA LEU A 381 -10.78 14.51 -6.32
C LEU A 381 -10.54 13.00 -6.23
N HIS A 382 -11.13 12.31 -5.23
CA HIS A 382 -11.08 10.85 -5.12
C HIS A 382 -11.80 10.16 -6.29
N ALA A 383 -12.96 10.67 -6.72
CA ALA A 383 -13.68 10.13 -7.86
C ALA A 383 -12.89 10.30 -9.17
N ILE A 384 -12.34 11.49 -9.43
CA ILE A 384 -11.48 11.77 -10.60
C ILE A 384 -10.23 10.90 -10.55
N GLY A 385 -9.56 10.85 -9.41
CA GLY A 385 -8.36 10.06 -9.20
C GLY A 385 -8.58 8.57 -9.44
N THR A 386 -9.66 8.02 -8.89
CA THR A 386 -10.06 6.63 -9.11
C THR A 386 -10.33 6.35 -10.59
N TYR A 387 -11.06 7.25 -11.27
CA TYR A 387 -11.32 7.13 -12.70
C TYR A 387 -10.03 7.11 -13.52
N ASN A 388 -9.10 8.03 -13.23
CA ASN A 388 -7.81 8.09 -13.91
C ASN A 388 -7.00 6.81 -13.71
N MET A 389 -6.92 6.28 -12.49
CA MET A 389 -6.21 5.03 -12.23
C MET A 389 -6.82 3.83 -12.99
N MET A 390 -8.14 3.86 -13.21
CA MET A 390 -8.84 2.81 -13.94
C MET A 390 -8.70 2.92 -15.46
N HIS A 391 -8.48 4.11 -16.02
CA HIS A 391 -8.57 4.31 -17.48
C HIS A 391 -7.32 4.88 -18.13
N ASP A 392 -6.51 5.67 -17.41
CA ASP A 392 -5.29 6.24 -17.95
C ASP A 392 -4.11 5.26 -17.83
N ARG A 393 -3.53 4.91 -19.00
CA ARG A 393 -2.41 3.98 -19.14
C ARG A 393 -1.14 4.45 -18.42
N SER A 394 -1.00 5.74 -18.13
CA SER A 394 0.13 6.28 -17.37
C SER A 394 0.24 5.65 -15.96
N TYR A 395 -0.90 5.28 -15.36
CA TYR A 395 -0.99 4.70 -14.01
C TYR A 395 -0.91 3.17 -13.96
N PHE A 396 -0.98 2.50 -15.12
CA PHE A 396 -0.97 1.03 -15.17
C PHE A 396 0.39 0.49 -14.70
N ARG A 397 0.40 -0.70 -14.10
CA ARG A 397 1.63 -1.41 -13.71
C ARG A 397 2.39 -1.93 -14.94
N ASP A 398 3.61 -2.39 -14.69
CA ASP A 398 4.51 -2.97 -15.69
C ASP A 398 3.86 -4.22 -16.33
N ASP A 399 3.68 -4.26 -17.66
CA ASP A 399 2.92 -5.31 -18.35
C ASP A 399 3.71 -6.62 -18.60
N TRP A 400 4.14 -7.27 -17.51
CA TRP A 400 4.90 -8.53 -17.56
C TRP A 400 4.14 -9.67 -18.25
N ARG A 401 2.82 -9.74 -18.04
CA ARG A 401 1.94 -10.72 -18.69
C ARG A 401 1.90 -10.51 -20.21
N GLY A 402 1.79 -9.27 -20.68
CA GLY A 402 1.88 -8.94 -22.10
C GLY A 402 3.23 -9.33 -22.70
N ALA A 403 4.33 -9.06 -21.98
CA ALA A 403 5.68 -9.39 -22.43
C ALA A 403 5.89 -10.90 -22.56
N ALA A 404 5.40 -11.69 -21.58
CA ALA A 404 5.43 -13.15 -21.63
C ALA A 404 4.58 -13.68 -22.79
N LYS A 405 3.37 -13.15 -23.01
CA LYS A 405 2.52 -13.53 -24.16
C LYS A 405 3.20 -13.22 -25.49
N PHE A 406 3.85 -12.06 -25.60
CA PHE A 406 4.59 -11.68 -26.80
C PHE A 406 5.75 -12.64 -27.09
N ALA A 407 6.51 -13.02 -26.05
CA ALA A 407 7.60 -13.98 -26.16
C ALA A 407 7.10 -15.37 -26.59
N MET A 408 6.00 -15.86 -26.01
CA MET A 408 5.40 -17.14 -26.39
C MET A 408 4.83 -17.12 -27.83
N ALA A 409 4.25 -16.00 -28.26
CA ALA A 409 3.73 -15.87 -29.63
C ALA A 409 4.83 -15.96 -30.70
N HIS A 410 6.07 -15.59 -30.37
CA HIS A 410 7.23 -15.65 -31.27
C HIS A 410 8.21 -16.76 -30.88
N GLU A 411 7.79 -17.76 -30.11
CA GLU A 411 8.68 -18.77 -29.52
C GLU A 411 9.48 -19.56 -30.59
N ASN A 412 8.86 -19.83 -31.73
CA ASN A 412 9.49 -20.53 -32.86
C ASN A 412 10.48 -19.62 -33.62
N GLU A 413 10.38 -18.31 -33.45
CA GLU A 413 11.25 -17.32 -34.06
C GLU A 413 12.38 -16.87 -33.15
N ILE A 414 12.32 -17.17 -31.86
CA ILE A 414 13.30 -16.72 -30.87
C ILE A 414 14.23 -17.89 -30.53
N ASP A 415 15.54 -17.66 -30.56
CA ASP A 415 16.51 -18.63 -30.04
C ASP A 415 16.74 -18.42 -28.53
N PHE A 416 16.73 -17.16 -28.09
CA PHE A 416 17.07 -16.79 -26.71
C PHE A 416 16.43 -15.46 -26.27
N ILE A 417 16.17 -15.32 -24.96
CA ILE A 417 15.54 -14.13 -24.37
C ILE A 417 16.51 -13.44 -23.40
N ILE A 418 16.68 -12.13 -23.55
CA ILE A 418 17.45 -11.27 -22.64
C ILE A 418 16.48 -10.33 -21.90
N LEU A 419 16.55 -10.33 -20.58
CA LEU A 419 15.80 -9.41 -19.72
C LEU A 419 16.74 -8.28 -19.26
N ASN A 420 16.53 -7.08 -19.80
CA ASN A 420 17.16 -5.85 -19.32
C ASN A 420 16.22 -5.14 -18.33
N ALA A 421 16.09 -5.72 -17.14
CA ALA A 421 15.21 -5.25 -16.10
C ALA A 421 15.72 -5.67 -14.72
N LEU A 422 15.65 -4.75 -13.75
CA LEU A 422 16.04 -5.05 -12.37
C LEU A 422 15.02 -6.01 -11.76
N ILE A 423 15.46 -7.21 -11.34
CA ILE A 423 14.60 -8.26 -10.77
C ILE A 423 13.53 -8.77 -11.77
N GLY A 424 13.66 -8.46 -13.07
CA GLY A 424 12.74 -8.89 -14.12
C GLY A 424 12.51 -10.41 -14.26
N PRO A 425 13.48 -11.30 -13.98
CA PRO A 425 13.28 -12.75 -14.08
C PRO A 425 12.11 -13.29 -13.26
N LEU A 426 11.86 -12.73 -12.08
CA LEU A 426 10.82 -13.22 -11.18
C LEU A 426 9.41 -12.95 -11.73
N PRO A 427 8.98 -11.69 -11.96
CA PRO A 427 7.65 -11.42 -12.52
C PRO A 427 7.50 -11.98 -13.93
N PHE A 428 8.53 -11.95 -14.79
CA PHE A 428 8.46 -12.56 -16.12
C PHE A 428 8.27 -14.08 -16.04
N GLY A 429 9.05 -14.77 -15.19
CA GLY A 429 9.01 -16.22 -15.03
C GLY A 429 7.69 -16.74 -14.47
N LEU A 430 6.95 -15.93 -13.70
CA LEU A 430 5.60 -16.28 -13.26
C LEU A 430 4.60 -16.37 -14.43
N TYR A 431 4.78 -15.58 -15.50
CA TYR A 431 3.85 -15.59 -16.64
C TYR A 431 4.34 -16.40 -17.84
N TYR A 432 5.65 -16.57 -17.98
CA TYR A 432 6.25 -17.17 -19.17
C TYR A 432 6.29 -18.69 -19.07
N THR A 433 5.51 -19.36 -19.92
CA THR A 433 5.40 -20.83 -19.98
C THR A 433 6.12 -21.46 -21.18
N GLY A 434 6.82 -20.63 -21.98
CA GLY A 434 7.55 -21.08 -23.16
C GLY A 434 8.82 -21.86 -22.83
N LYS A 435 9.35 -22.55 -23.83
CA LYS A 435 10.53 -23.43 -23.78
C LYS A 435 11.85 -22.69 -23.91
N ARG A 436 11.86 -21.44 -24.41
CA ARG A 436 13.10 -20.68 -24.59
C ARG A 436 13.65 -20.22 -23.25
N SER A 437 14.93 -20.47 -23.03
CA SER A 437 15.68 -19.96 -21.90
C SER A 437 15.76 -18.43 -21.93
N PHE A 438 15.71 -17.83 -20.75
CA PHE A 438 15.90 -16.40 -20.57
C PHE A 438 16.98 -16.13 -19.52
N ILE A 439 17.68 -15.01 -19.67
CA ILE A 439 18.65 -14.53 -18.67
C ILE A 439 18.45 -13.05 -18.42
N GLN A 440 18.67 -12.62 -17.17
CA GLN A 440 18.86 -11.20 -16.89
C GLN A 440 20.24 -10.76 -17.36
N VAL A 441 20.37 -9.51 -17.81
CA VAL A 441 21.71 -8.91 -17.96
C VAL A 441 22.43 -9.03 -16.60
N PRO A 442 23.59 -9.72 -16.53
CA PRO A 442 24.18 -10.14 -15.25
C PRO A 442 24.88 -9.00 -14.49
N PHE A 443 24.73 -7.77 -14.97
CA PHE A 443 25.34 -6.59 -14.41
C PHE A 443 24.44 -5.37 -14.58
N LEU A 444 24.64 -4.39 -13.69
CA LEU A 444 24.14 -3.04 -13.90
C LEU A 444 25.10 -2.36 -14.88
N VAL A 445 24.60 -1.95 -16.04
CA VAL A 445 25.42 -1.40 -17.12
C VAL A 445 26.13 -0.10 -16.71
N ARG A 446 25.58 0.60 -15.72
CA ARG A 446 26.23 1.79 -15.12
C ARG A 446 27.52 1.46 -14.36
N ASP A 447 27.67 0.24 -13.86
CA ASP A 447 28.71 -0.17 -12.90
C ASP A 447 29.78 -1.07 -13.52
N VAL A 448 29.66 -1.44 -14.81
CA VAL A 448 30.57 -2.40 -15.47
C VAL A 448 31.39 -1.75 -16.59
N GLU A 449 32.66 -2.14 -16.62
CA GLU A 449 33.58 -1.82 -17.73
C GLU A 449 32.98 -2.28 -19.06
N ARG A 450 32.85 -1.34 -20.00
CA ARG A 450 32.25 -1.59 -21.33
C ARG A 450 32.88 -2.76 -22.08
N VAL A 451 34.16 -3.04 -21.85
CA VAL A 451 34.89 -4.17 -22.44
C VAL A 451 34.26 -5.50 -22.01
N LYS A 452 34.00 -5.69 -20.72
CA LYS A 452 33.38 -6.92 -20.17
C LYS A 452 31.93 -7.07 -20.65
N ALA A 453 31.19 -5.97 -20.66
CA ALA A 453 29.80 -5.96 -21.16
C ALA A 453 29.72 -6.33 -22.65
N ASN A 454 30.61 -5.78 -23.48
CA ASN A 454 30.70 -6.10 -24.91
C ASN A 454 31.13 -7.56 -25.13
N ALA A 455 32.13 -8.06 -24.40
CA ALA A 455 32.57 -9.45 -24.51
C ALA A 455 31.45 -10.45 -24.18
N TRP A 456 30.65 -10.16 -23.14
CA TRP A 456 29.46 -10.95 -22.80
C TRP A 456 28.42 -10.94 -23.92
N LEU A 457 28.14 -9.77 -24.50
CA LEU A 457 27.19 -9.65 -25.61
C LEU A 457 27.71 -10.41 -26.84
N ASP A 458 28.97 -10.25 -27.21
CA ASP A 458 29.56 -10.91 -28.37
C ASP A 458 29.56 -12.44 -28.23
N ASP A 459 29.76 -13.00 -27.03
CA ASP A 459 29.60 -14.44 -26.77
C ASP A 459 28.15 -14.92 -27.00
N LEU A 460 27.15 -14.14 -26.55
CA LEU A 460 25.75 -14.45 -26.81
C LEU A 460 25.39 -14.40 -28.30
N LEU A 461 25.86 -13.38 -29.02
CA LEU A 461 25.56 -13.21 -30.45
C LEU A 461 26.22 -14.28 -31.33
N LYS A 462 27.30 -14.92 -30.87
CA LYS A 462 27.88 -16.09 -31.53
C LYS A 462 26.97 -17.31 -31.42
N ARG A 463 26.30 -17.48 -30.28
CA ARG A 463 25.47 -18.67 -29.98
C ARG A 463 24.06 -18.56 -30.55
N TYR A 464 23.48 -17.37 -30.56
CA TYR A 464 22.07 -17.17 -30.88
C TYR A 464 21.89 -16.21 -32.06
N LYS A 465 21.03 -16.56 -33.03
CA LYS A 465 20.79 -15.77 -34.24
C LYS A 465 19.60 -14.83 -34.07
N ARG A 466 18.57 -15.26 -33.35
CA ARG A 466 17.36 -14.48 -33.10
C ARG A 466 17.15 -14.28 -31.61
N ILE A 467 17.26 -13.04 -31.15
CA ILE A 467 17.28 -12.71 -29.72
C ILE A 467 16.13 -11.75 -29.41
N LEU A 468 15.29 -12.13 -28.45
CA LEU A 468 14.28 -11.24 -27.90
C LEU A 468 14.86 -10.48 -26.71
N VAL A 469 14.84 -9.16 -26.76
CA VAL A 469 15.22 -8.30 -25.64
C VAL A 469 13.98 -7.69 -25.03
N ILE A 470 13.74 -7.94 -23.74
CA ILE A 470 12.65 -7.36 -22.96
C ILE A 470 13.25 -6.37 -21.98
N GLU A 471 12.78 -5.13 -21.99
CA GLU A 471 13.30 -4.03 -21.18
C GLU A 471 12.20 -3.47 -20.28
N ASN A 472 12.53 -3.23 -19.01
CA ASN A 472 11.69 -2.51 -18.06
C ASN A 472 12.54 -1.52 -17.27
N ARG A 473 12.05 -0.28 -17.12
CA ARG A 473 12.71 0.79 -16.34
C ARG A 473 14.21 0.92 -16.64
N ARG A 474 14.57 1.06 -17.92
CA ARG A 474 15.97 1.17 -18.40
C ARG A 474 16.84 2.13 -17.58
N TRP A 475 16.29 3.22 -17.06
CA TRP A 475 17.02 4.16 -16.21
C TRP A 475 17.63 3.53 -14.95
N GLN A 476 17.15 2.36 -14.50
CA GLN A 476 17.71 1.60 -13.38
C GLN A 476 18.88 0.69 -13.78
N THR A 477 18.79 0.01 -14.93
CA THR A 477 19.75 -1.03 -15.33
C THR A 477 20.71 -0.60 -16.43
N ASP A 478 20.23 0.16 -17.41
CA ASP A 478 20.98 0.64 -18.57
C ASP A 478 20.55 2.09 -18.95
N PRO A 479 20.89 3.08 -18.11
CA PRO A 479 20.52 4.48 -18.35
C PRO A 479 21.13 5.05 -19.64
N SER A 480 22.26 4.47 -20.08
CA SER A 480 22.94 4.86 -21.30
C SER A 480 22.33 4.25 -22.57
N ASN A 481 21.36 3.33 -22.44
CA ASN A 481 20.80 2.55 -23.54
C ASN A 481 21.90 1.83 -24.36
N TRP A 482 22.93 1.32 -23.69
CA TRP A 482 24.05 0.60 -24.29
C TRP A 482 23.58 -0.66 -25.01
N LEU A 483 22.75 -1.52 -24.39
CA LEU A 483 22.39 -2.82 -24.95
C LEU A 483 21.74 -2.69 -26.33
N ASN A 484 20.73 -1.81 -26.44
CA ASN A 484 20.09 -1.52 -27.71
C ASN A 484 21.03 -0.88 -28.73
N ARG A 485 21.94 0.02 -28.30
CA ARG A 485 22.90 0.66 -29.22
C ARG A 485 23.86 -0.37 -29.81
N GLU A 486 24.35 -1.28 -28.98
CA GLU A 486 25.27 -2.33 -29.41
C GLU A 486 24.58 -3.40 -30.27
N LEU A 487 23.33 -3.76 -29.96
CA LEU A 487 22.54 -4.65 -30.80
C LEU A 487 22.19 -4.04 -32.16
N LYS A 488 21.83 -2.76 -32.23
CA LYS A 488 21.55 -2.08 -33.51
C LYS A 488 22.73 -2.06 -34.48
N LYS A 489 23.97 -2.09 -33.97
CA LYS A 489 25.17 -2.19 -34.81
C LYS A 489 25.35 -3.58 -35.42
N ARG A 490 24.92 -4.62 -34.70
CA ARG A 490 25.22 -6.04 -35.00
C ARG A 490 24.00 -6.83 -35.48
N ALA A 491 22.79 -6.30 -35.37
CA ALA A 491 21.54 -7.01 -35.61
C ALA A 491 20.46 -6.09 -36.20
N ASN A 492 19.54 -6.67 -36.96
CA ASN A 492 18.36 -6.00 -37.48
C ASN A 492 17.18 -6.22 -36.53
N VAL A 493 16.39 -5.19 -36.25
CA VAL A 493 15.13 -5.33 -35.51
C VAL A 493 14.07 -5.90 -36.45
N LEU A 494 13.46 -7.01 -36.08
CA LEU A 494 12.37 -7.64 -36.83
C LEU A 494 11.01 -7.17 -36.36
N VAL A 495 10.78 -7.22 -35.05
CA VAL A 495 9.48 -6.91 -34.43
C VAL A 495 9.70 -6.12 -33.15
N VAL A 496 8.81 -5.15 -32.90
CA VAL A 496 8.78 -4.35 -31.67
C VAL A 496 7.40 -4.45 -31.06
N TRP A 497 7.35 -4.65 -29.76
CA TRP A 497 6.14 -4.58 -28.94
C TRP A 497 6.39 -3.69 -27.75
N GLU A 498 5.46 -2.80 -27.44
CA GLU A 498 5.53 -1.93 -26.28
C GLU A 498 4.17 -1.92 -25.58
N SER A 499 4.19 -2.08 -24.26
CA SER A 499 3.01 -2.00 -23.41
C SER A 499 3.44 -1.57 -22.01
N SER A 500 2.69 -0.65 -21.41
CA SER A 500 2.84 -0.12 -20.04
C SER A 500 4.22 -0.37 -19.41
N LYS A 501 5.18 0.53 -19.68
CA LYS A 501 6.54 0.55 -19.09
C LYS A 501 7.44 -0.64 -19.46
N ILE A 502 7.01 -1.53 -20.34
CA ILE A 502 7.80 -2.62 -20.90
C ILE A 502 7.90 -2.49 -22.42
N SER A 503 9.09 -2.75 -22.96
CA SER A 503 9.32 -2.86 -24.39
C SER A 503 10.01 -4.19 -24.69
N ALA A 504 9.54 -4.90 -25.71
CA ALA A 504 10.13 -6.12 -26.22
C ALA A 504 10.56 -5.93 -27.69
N LYS A 505 11.78 -6.30 -28.03
CA LYS A 505 12.35 -6.15 -29.38
C LYS A 505 13.01 -7.44 -29.83
N LEU A 506 12.54 -7.99 -30.95
CA LEU A 506 13.13 -9.15 -31.58
C LEU A 506 14.23 -8.72 -32.55
N TYR A 507 15.45 -9.18 -32.30
CA TYR A 507 16.63 -8.90 -33.10
C TYR A 507 17.05 -10.12 -33.91
N HIS A 508 17.49 -9.90 -35.15
CA HIS A 508 18.17 -10.88 -36.00
C HIS A 508 19.63 -10.48 -36.17
N VAL A 509 20.55 -11.27 -35.60
CA VAL A 509 21.99 -11.03 -35.67
C VAL A 509 22.46 -11.13 -37.11
N ARG A 510 23.14 -10.08 -37.58
CA ARG A 510 23.82 -10.09 -38.88
C ARG A 510 25.00 -11.05 -38.76
N ARG A 511 24.97 -12.13 -39.53
CA ARG A 511 26.17 -12.94 -39.75
C ARG A 511 26.85 -12.38 -40.99
N ASN A 512 28.11 -12.02 -40.85
CA ASN A 512 28.99 -11.78 -42.00
C ASN A 512 29.28 -13.10 -42.71
#